data_AF-A0A4U0RC35-F1
#
_entry.id   AF-A0A4U0RC35-F1
#
_cell.length_a   1.000
_cell.length_b   1.000
_cell.length_c   1.000
_cell.angle_alpha   90.00
_cell.angle_beta   90.00
_cell.angle_gamma   90.00
#
_symmetry.space_group_name_H-M   'P 1'
#
loop_
_entity.id
_entity.type
_entity.pdbx_description
1 polymer ?
#
loop_
_entity_poly.entity_id
_entity_poly.type
_entity_poly.pdbx_seq_one_letter_code
_entity_poly.pdbx_strand_id
1 'polypeptide(L)'
;MSLATADERYFVSLVNETRADLGLAPLRIARALNDSADAHTRWMLEADVFAHAGAGGSSASGRIAEAGFPMEGHSWGTAENLAYVGVSGGGDLRDEVRQLHSNLVDSPSHYENIVSPRMDYIGIGLEVGNFQGHTVLMATQNFGRTTGQPALDSGMLPLVSPPALDLDVQTRAEWLAEEFDGALRGSWADGRTILGTTGADDMRLGTGHDLARGGDGNDWMAGGAGHDTLYGGAGHDRLIGGAGFDLLVGGDGNDTLDGHRGNDRLVGGNGHDLLRGGAGNDALNGGAGHDTLLGGPGHDRMTGGAGFDYLNGGAGFDTLRGGAGNDTLIGGVGNDLLVGGSGRDTFVFRDGHGADRIADYQPGIDRLLIDEALMPGSVAGLLDNVIRETDTGLVLEFGDGDRITLDGRGLTAEDIIDDIFLI
;
A
#
# COMPACT_ATOMS: atom_id res chain seq x y z
N MET A 1 -10.17 -32.19 -3.54
CA MET A 1 -8.76 -32.22 -3.10
C MET A 1 -8.15 -30.89 -3.47
N SER A 2 -7.61 -30.19 -2.47
CA SER A 2 -6.89 -28.92 -2.66
C SER A 2 -5.76 -29.12 -3.65
N LEU A 3 -5.67 -28.29 -4.68
CA LEU A 3 -4.55 -28.34 -5.64
C LEU A 3 -3.55 -27.22 -5.42
N ALA A 4 -3.99 -26.06 -4.92
CA ALA A 4 -3.03 -25.01 -4.61
C ALA A 4 -2.15 -25.42 -3.42
N THR A 5 -0.87 -25.04 -3.43
CA THR A 5 0.02 -25.21 -2.27
C THR A 5 -0.35 -24.22 -1.15
N ALA A 6 0.26 -24.37 0.03
CA ALA A 6 0.07 -23.41 1.11
C ALA A 6 0.63 -22.02 0.75
N ASP A 7 1.73 -22.00 0.00
CA ASP A 7 2.42 -20.78 -0.41
C ASP A 7 1.69 -20.06 -1.55
N GLU A 8 1.11 -20.80 -2.51
CA GLU A 8 0.22 -20.20 -3.51
C GLU A 8 -1.01 -19.55 -2.86
N ARG A 9 -1.63 -20.21 -1.87
CA ARG A 9 -2.76 -19.60 -1.13
C ARG A 9 -2.35 -18.37 -0.34
N TYR A 10 -1.15 -18.39 0.23
CA TYR A 10 -0.59 -17.24 0.93
C TYR A 10 -0.31 -16.08 -0.05
N PHE A 11 0.23 -16.37 -1.22
CA PHE A 11 0.44 -15.35 -2.25
C PHE A 11 -0.90 -14.76 -2.73
N VAL A 12 -1.95 -15.59 -2.91
CA VAL A 12 -3.30 -15.09 -3.20
C VAL A 12 -3.86 -14.23 -2.05
N SER A 13 -3.53 -14.51 -0.78
CA SER A 13 -3.98 -13.65 0.33
C SER A 13 -3.33 -12.27 0.27
N LEU A 14 -2.02 -12.18 -0.01
CA LEU A 14 -1.33 -10.90 -0.21
C LEU A 14 -1.92 -10.10 -1.37
N VAL A 15 -2.23 -10.75 -2.50
CA VAL A 15 -2.93 -10.14 -3.64
C VAL A 15 -4.30 -9.61 -3.23
N ASN A 16 -5.05 -10.37 -2.43
CA ASN A 16 -6.38 -9.97 -1.98
C ASN A 16 -6.34 -8.89 -0.89
N GLU A 17 -5.28 -8.81 -0.08
CA GLU A 17 -5.03 -7.70 0.85
C GLU A 17 -4.80 -6.40 0.06
N THR A 18 -3.92 -6.40 -0.96
CA THR A 18 -3.73 -5.24 -1.84
C THR A 18 -5.01 -4.80 -2.54
N ARG A 19 -5.88 -5.75 -2.91
CA ARG A 19 -7.20 -5.43 -3.48
C ARG A 19 -8.17 -4.88 -2.45
N ALA A 20 -8.14 -5.40 -1.22
CA ALA A 20 -9.00 -4.95 -0.13
C ALA A 20 -8.69 -3.50 0.28
N ASP A 21 -7.42 -3.09 0.26
CA ASP A 21 -6.97 -1.70 0.50
C ASP A 21 -7.62 -0.71 -0.48
N LEU A 22 -8.04 -1.19 -1.66
CA LEU A 22 -8.71 -0.40 -2.71
C LEU A 22 -10.23 -0.62 -2.78
N GLY A 23 -10.81 -1.36 -1.83
CA GLY A 23 -12.24 -1.71 -1.82
C GLY A 23 -12.66 -2.67 -2.93
N LEU A 24 -11.73 -3.39 -3.56
CA LEU A 24 -12.01 -4.34 -4.64
C LEU A 24 -12.42 -5.71 -4.09
N ALA A 25 -13.26 -6.41 -4.84
CA ALA A 25 -13.65 -7.78 -4.50
C ALA A 25 -12.44 -8.74 -4.54
N PRO A 26 -12.34 -9.70 -3.59
CA PRO A 26 -11.26 -10.66 -3.58
C PRO A 26 -11.34 -11.61 -4.78
N LEU A 27 -10.19 -11.94 -5.35
CA LEU A 27 -10.04 -12.95 -6.39
C LEU A 27 -10.17 -14.35 -5.80
N ARG A 28 -10.82 -15.22 -6.56
CA ARG A 28 -11.05 -16.62 -6.19
C ARG A 28 -10.12 -17.54 -6.95
N ILE A 29 -9.59 -18.57 -6.30
CA ILE A 29 -8.68 -19.51 -6.95
C ILE A 29 -9.46 -20.40 -7.93
N ALA A 30 -9.13 -20.29 -9.23
CA ALA A 30 -9.67 -21.15 -10.27
C ALA A 30 -8.65 -22.21 -10.67
N ARG A 31 -9.07 -23.49 -10.65
CA ARG A 31 -8.19 -24.64 -10.91
C ARG A 31 -7.44 -24.52 -12.24
N ALA A 32 -8.15 -24.22 -13.31
CA ALA A 32 -7.56 -24.10 -14.64
C ALA A 32 -6.54 -22.96 -14.76
N LEU A 33 -6.70 -21.86 -14.01
CA LEU A 33 -5.70 -20.79 -13.96
C LEU A 33 -4.43 -21.25 -13.23
N ASN A 34 -4.60 -21.99 -12.13
CA ASN A 34 -3.49 -22.55 -11.34
C ASN A 34 -2.72 -23.58 -12.15
N ASP A 35 -3.42 -24.55 -12.77
CA ASP A 35 -2.82 -25.59 -13.60
C ASP A 35 -2.02 -24.99 -14.77
N SER A 36 -2.55 -23.92 -15.40
CA SER A 36 -1.85 -23.19 -16.46
C SER A 36 -0.63 -22.43 -15.95
N ALA A 37 -0.71 -21.82 -14.75
CA ALA A 37 0.38 -21.04 -14.18
C ALA A 37 1.53 -21.95 -13.71
N ASP A 38 1.20 -23.07 -13.08
CA ASP A 38 2.10 -24.15 -12.69
C ASP A 38 2.91 -24.69 -13.89
N ALA A 39 2.20 -25.04 -14.96
CA ALA A 39 2.83 -25.59 -16.15
C ALA A 39 3.78 -24.59 -16.82
N HIS A 40 3.40 -23.30 -16.83
CA HIS A 40 4.25 -22.25 -17.41
C HIS A 40 5.48 -21.95 -16.55
N THR A 41 5.33 -21.94 -15.22
CA THR A 41 6.45 -21.75 -14.27
C THR A 41 7.48 -22.87 -14.41
N ARG A 42 7.03 -24.14 -14.40
CA ARG A 42 7.90 -25.31 -14.67
C ARG A 42 8.63 -25.18 -15.99
N TRP A 43 7.89 -24.84 -17.04
CA TRP A 43 8.47 -24.74 -18.38
C TRP A 43 9.53 -23.64 -18.48
N MET A 44 9.32 -22.48 -17.87
CA MET A 44 10.30 -21.39 -17.85
C MET A 44 11.61 -21.80 -17.17
N LEU A 45 11.51 -22.51 -16.04
CA LEU A 45 12.67 -23.07 -15.34
C LEU A 45 13.37 -24.16 -16.17
N GLU A 46 12.63 -25.09 -16.75
CA GLU A 46 13.18 -26.18 -17.58
C GLU A 46 13.86 -25.68 -18.86
N ALA A 47 13.29 -24.65 -19.50
CA ALA A 47 13.79 -24.08 -20.74
C ALA A 47 14.80 -22.94 -20.52
N ASP A 48 15.11 -22.61 -19.26
CA ASP A 48 16.00 -21.51 -18.87
C ASP A 48 15.63 -20.18 -19.56
N VAL A 49 14.34 -19.84 -19.54
CA VAL A 49 13.75 -18.67 -20.21
C VAL A 49 12.76 -17.95 -19.30
N PHE A 50 12.69 -16.62 -19.42
CA PHE A 50 11.71 -15.80 -18.72
C PHE A 50 10.89 -14.99 -19.72
N ALA A 51 9.69 -15.47 -20.07
CA ALA A 51 8.85 -14.86 -21.09
C ALA A 51 7.36 -15.24 -20.95
N HIS A 52 6.48 -14.34 -21.37
CA HIS A 52 5.04 -14.61 -21.48
C HIS A 52 4.70 -15.63 -22.58
N ALA A 53 5.54 -15.75 -23.60
CA ALA A 53 5.40 -16.77 -24.64
C ALA A 53 5.86 -18.13 -24.10
N GLY A 54 4.97 -19.12 -24.14
CA GLY A 54 5.24 -20.47 -23.67
C GLY A 54 5.79 -21.38 -24.76
N ALA A 55 5.88 -22.68 -24.45
CA ALA A 55 6.30 -23.71 -25.40
C ALA A 55 5.57 -23.59 -26.75
N GLY A 56 6.34 -23.67 -27.84
CA GLY A 56 5.80 -23.54 -29.21
C GLY A 56 5.24 -22.16 -29.57
N GLY A 57 5.49 -21.12 -28.77
CA GLY A 57 4.99 -19.77 -28.99
C GLY A 57 3.55 -19.54 -28.50
N SER A 58 3.07 -20.38 -27.56
CA SER A 58 1.74 -20.23 -26.97
C SER A 58 1.60 -18.92 -26.19
N SER A 59 0.46 -18.25 -26.32
CA SER A 59 0.10 -17.10 -25.48
C SER A 59 -0.42 -17.56 -24.12
N ALA A 60 -0.38 -16.67 -23.11
CA ALA A 60 -0.99 -16.92 -21.80
C ALA A 60 -2.48 -17.32 -21.91
N SER A 61 -3.26 -16.58 -22.70
CA SER A 61 -4.66 -16.91 -22.98
C SER A 61 -4.83 -18.29 -23.64
N GLY A 62 -3.92 -18.69 -24.53
CA GLY A 62 -3.92 -20.01 -25.16
C GLY A 62 -3.68 -21.12 -24.15
N ARG A 63 -2.69 -20.95 -23.26
CA ARG A 63 -2.41 -21.90 -22.17
C ARG A 63 -3.58 -22.02 -21.19
N ILE A 64 -4.18 -20.88 -20.82
CA ILE A 64 -5.35 -20.83 -19.95
C ILE A 64 -6.57 -21.52 -20.60
N ALA A 65 -6.76 -21.38 -21.92
CA ALA A 65 -7.79 -22.09 -22.67
C ALA A 65 -7.58 -23.60 -22.66
N GLU A 66 -6.34 -24.03 -22.90
CA GLU A 66 -5.94 -25.44 -22.94
C GLU A 66 -6.11 -26.11 -21.57
N ALA A 67 -5.83 -25.36 -20.49
CA ALA A 67 -6.12 -25.78 -19.12
C ALA A 67 -7.64 -25.82 -18.79
N GLY A 68 -8.50 -25.40 -19.72
CA GLY A 68 -9.94 -25.54 -19.62
C GLY A 68 -10.64 -24.40 -18.86
N PHE A 69 -10.02 -23.23 -18.71
CA PHE A 69 -10.68 -22.07 -18.11
C PHE A 69 -11.70 -21.48 -19.12
N PRO A 70 -12.99 -21.34 -18.77
CA PRO A 70 -14.02 -20.87 -19.69
C PRO A 70 -14.00 -19.33 -19.86
N MET A 71 -12.93 -18.78 -20.44
CA MET A 71 -12.71 -17.33 -20.55
C MET A 71 -13.88 -16.54 -21.17
N GLU A 72 -14.17 -15.37 -20.61
CA GLU A 72 -15.03 -14.37 -21.24
C GLU A 72 -14.28 -13.63 -22.35
N GLY A 73 -14.63 -13.94 -23.61
CA GLY A 73 -13.93 -13.41 -24.78
C GLY A 73 -12.57 -14.08 -25.00
N HIS A 74 -12.23 -14.41 -26.25
CA HIS A 74 -11.05 -15.23 -26.57
C HIS A 74 -9.68 -14.60 -26.25
N SER A 75 -9.60 -13.37 -25.70
CA SER A 75 -8.31 -12.70 -25.43
C SER A 75 -8.31 -11.55 -24.40
N TRP A 76 -9.45 -10.96 -24.04
CA TRP A 76 -9.52 -9.79 -23.15
C TRP A 76 -9.99 -10.10 -21.72
N GLY A 77 -10.34 -11.36 -21.44
CA GLY A 77 -10.78 -11.82 -20.13
C GLY A 77 -9.66 -12.43 -19.26
N THR A 78 -8.39 -12.28 -19.64
CA THR A 78 -7.25 -12.86 -18.91
C THR A 78 -6.03 -11.95 -18.91
N ALA A 79 -5.21 -12.04 -17.87
CA ALA A 79 -3.91 -11.39 -17.79
C ALA A 79 -2.87 -12.30 -17.13
N GLU A 80 -1.59 -12.00 -17.31
CA GLU A 80 -0.49 -12.77 -16.73
C GLU A 80 0.57 -11.82 -16.15
N ASN A 81 1.03 -12.11 -14.93
CA ASN A 81 2.25 -11.52 -14.35
C ASN A 81 3.30 -12.62 -14.18
N LEU A 82 4.56 -12.26 -14.41
CA LEU A 82 5.71 -13.13 -14.18
C LEU A 82 6.67 -12.43 -13.22
N ALA A 83 7.24 -13.16 -12.27
CA ALA A 83 8.30 -12.67 -11.41
C ALA A 83 9.23 -13.80 -10.97
N TYR A 84 10.43 -13.45 -10.56
CA TYR A 84 11.30 -14.35 -9.82
C TYR A 84 12.14 -13.57 -8.81
N VAL A 85 12.55 -14.23 -7.73
CA VAL A 85 13.49 -13.70 -6.73
C VAL A 85 14.53 -14.76 -6.43
N GLY A 86 15.72 -14.35 -5.98
CA GLY A 86 16.73 -15.30 -5.50
C GLY A 86 16.28 -15.99 -4.21
N VAL A 87 16.64 -17.25 -4.03
CA VAL A 87 16.36 -18.02 -2.80
C VAL A 87 17.66 -18.18 -2.03
N SER A 88 17.68 -17.78 -0.76
CA SER A 88 18.86 -17.83 0.11
C SER A 88 19.10 -19.21 0.75
N GLY A 89 18.15 -20.14 0.65
CA GLY A 89 18.33 -21.55 1.04
C GLY A 89 17.49 -22.03 2.23
N GLY A 90 16.47 -21.29 2.64
CA GLY A 90 15.48 -21.71 3.64
C GLY A 90 14.41 -22.66 3.08
N GLY A 91 13.81 -23.48 3.95
CA GLY A 91 12.70 -24.37 3.58
C GLY A 91 11.32 -23.72 3.59
N ASP A 92 11.18 -22.53 4.20
CA ASP A 92 9.98 -21.69 4.18
C ASP A 92 10.17 -20.60 3.10
N LEU A 93 9.22 -20.49 2.17
CA LEU A 93 9.29 -19.58 1.02
C LEU A 93 8.50 -18.28 1.24
N ARG A 94 7.99 -18.03 2.46
CA ARG A 94 7.10 -16.90 2.73
C ARG A 94 7.75 -15.54 2.51
N ASP A 95 9.03 -15.38 2.81
CA ASP A 95 9.73 -14.11 2.59
C ASP A 95 9.96 -13.87 1.10
N GLU A 96 10.35 -14.90 0.35
CA GLU A 96 10.45 -14.83 -1.10
C GLU A 96 9.08 -14.56 -1.75
N VAL A 97 7.99 -15.14 -1.22
CA VAL A 97 6.62 -14.84 -1.67
C VAL A 97 6.23 -13.39 -1.38
N ARG A 98 6.59 -12.84 -0.22
CA ARG A 98 6.37 -11.41 0.09
C ARG A 98 7.17 -10.50 -0.84
N GLN A 99 8.44 -10.83 -1.08
CA GLN A 99 9.30 -10.08 -1.98
C GLN A 99 8.79 -10.13 -3.42
N LEU A 100 8.34 -11.30 -3.89
CA LEU A 100 7.68 -11.44 -5.19
C LEU A 100 6.45 -10.54 -5.28
N HIS A 101 5.60 -10.55 -4.25
CA HIS A 101 4.41 -9.68 -4.22
C HIS A 101 4.77 -8.21 -4.26
N SER A 102 5.74 -7.76 -3.45
CA SER A 102 6.24 -6.38 -3.47
C SER A 102 6.73 -5.97 -4.86
N ASN A 103 7.61 -6.77 -5.46
CA ASN A 103 8.16 -6.50 -6.79
C ASN A 103 7.06 -6.40 -7.88
N LEU A 104 5.96 -7.15 -7.73
CA LEU A 104 4.82 -7.08 -8.63
C LEU A 104 3.95 -5.85 -8.37
N VAL A 105 3.78 -5.43 -7.12
CA VAL A 105 3.06 -4.19 -6.77
C VAL A 105 3.82 -2.96 -7.24
N ASP A 106 5.15 -2.96 -7.16
CA ASP A 106 6.02 -1.84 -7.56
C ASP A 106 6.15 -1.69 -9.09
N SER A 107 5.63 -2.65 -9.88
CA SER A 107 5.64 -2.62 -11.34
C SER A 107 4.27 -2.20 -11.90
N PRO A 108 4.16 -1.04 -12.60
CA PRO A 108 2.88 -0.52 -13.05
C PRO A 108 2.01 -1.50 -13.85
N SER A 109 2.61 -2.23 -14.82
CA SER A 109 1.86 -3.19 -15.65
C SER A 109 1.41 -4.44 -14.88
N HIS A 110 2.14 -4.83 -13.83
CA HIS A 110 1.78 -5.96 -12.98
C HIS A 110 0.71 -5.56 -11.96
N TYR A 111 0.87 -4.36 -11.38
CA TYR A 111 -0.09 -3.76 -10.48
C TYR A 111 -1.46 -3.60 -11.14
N GLU A 112 -1.52 -3.10 -12.38
CA GLU A 112 -2.76 -3.00 -13.15
C GLU A 112 -3.53 -4.33 -13.25
N ASN A 113 -2.82 -5.45 -13.39
CA ASN A 113 -3.44 -6.78 -13.41
C ASN A 113 -3.96 -7.20 -12.02
N ILE A 114 -3.18 -6.95 -10.96
CA ILE A 114 -3.53 -7.26 -9.56
C ILE A 114 -4.79 -6.51 -9.13
N VAL A 115 -4.87 -5.21 -9.45
CA VAL A 115 -5.98 -4.33 -9.02
C VAL A 115 -7.09 -4.22 -10.07
N SER A 116 -7.05 -5.03 -11.13
CA SER A 116 -8.06 -4.97 -12.18
C SER A 116 -9.45 -5.34 -11.62
N PRO A 117 -10.46 -4.44 -11.72
CA PRO A 117 -11.83 -4.76 -11.34
C PRO A 117 -12.51 -5.69 -12.37
N ARG A 118 -11.82 -5.99 -13.48
CA ARG A 118 -12.33 -6.89 -14.52
C ARG A 118 -12.05 -8.36 -14.22
N MET A 119 -11.21 -8.67 -13.23
CA MET A 119 -10.81 -10.03 -12.89
C MET A 119 -11.57 -10.51 -11.66
N ASP A 120 -12.08 -11.75 -11.75
CA ASP A 120 -12.82 -12.41 -10.67
C ASP A 120 -12.03 -13.60 -10.08
N TYR A 121 -11.07 -14.10 -10.85
CA TYR A 121 -10.32 -15.32 -10.55
C TYR A 121 -8.81 -15.14 -10.70
N ILE A 122 -8.06 -15.92 -9.94
CA ILE A 122 -6.60 -16.01 -10.00
C ILE A 122 -6.15 -17.47 -9.96
N GLY A 123 -4.99 -17.75 -10.52
CA GLY A 123 -4.20 -18.95 -10.26
C GLY A 123 -2.73 -18.57 -10.16
N ILE A 124 -1.99 -19.24 -9.29
CA ILE A 124 -0.57 -18.99 -9.06
C ILE A 124 0.18 -20.29 -9.32
N GLY A 125 1.22 -20.20 -10.13
CA GLY A 125 2.26 -21.23 -10.21
C GLY A 125 3.48 -20.71 -9.48
N LEU A 126 4.03 -21.50 -8.57
CA LEU A 126 5.14 -21.11 -7.71
C LEU A 126 6.12 -22.26 -7.60
N GLU A 127 7.37 -22.05 -8.00
CA GLU A 127 8.36 -23.12 -8.02
C GLU A 127 9.79 -22.64 -7.76
N VAL A 128 10.50 -23.40 -6.94
CA VAL A 128 11.94 -23.23 -6.75
C VAL A 128 12.69 -24.00 -7.83
N GLY A 129 13.57 -23.31 -8.55
CA GLY A 129 14.39 -23.94 -9.59
C GLY A 129 15.69 -23.20 -9.85
N ASN A 130 16.47 -23.72 -10.80
CA ASN A 130 17.64 -23.03 -11.31
C ASN A 130 17.25 -22.18 -12.52
N PHE A 131 17.62 -20.91 -12.52
CA PHE A 131 17.45 -20.01 -13.66
C PHE A 131 18.75 -19.22 -13.84
N GLN A 132 19.33 -19.30 -15.04
CA GLN A 132 20.59 -18.65 -15.42
C GLN A 132 21.74 -18.90 -14.44
N GLY A 133 21.78 -20.08 -13.81
CA GLY A 133 22.82 -20.47 -12.84
C GLY A 133 22.52 -20.08 -11.39
N HIS A 134 21.37 -19.47 -11.10
CA HIS A 134 20.97 -19.06 -9.75
C HIS A 134 19.75 -19.86 -9.27
N THR A 135 19.68 -20.18 -7.98
CA THR A 135 18.46 -20.74 -7.37
C THR A 135 17.46 -19.61 -7.17
N VAL A 136 16.29 -19.75 -7.77
CA VAL A 136 15.22 -18.74 -7.74
C VAL A 136 13.89 -19.35 -7.34
N LEU A 137 13.03 -18.54 -6.72
CA LEU A 137 11.61 -18.80 -6.62
C LEU A 137 10.95 -18.06 -7.78
N MET A 138 10.42 -18.81 -8.74
CA MET A 138 9.75 -18.26 -9.91
C MET A 138 8.24 -18.36 -9.75
N ALA A 139 7.54 -17.31 -10.18
CA ALA A 139 6.10 -17.21 -10.08
C ALA A 139 5.45 -16.79 -11.40
N THR A 140 4.31 -17.42 -11.68
CA THR A 140 3.34 -16.99 -12.69
C THR A 140 2.01 -16.70 -12.01
N GLN A 141 1.44 -15.51 -12.19
CA GLN A 141 0.06 -15.22 -11.80
C GLN A 141 -0.81 -15.15 -13.05
N ASN A 142 -1.83 -16.00 -13.14
CA ASN A 142 -2.84 -15.95 -14.19
C ASN A 142 -4.15 -15.40 -13.62
N PHE A 143 -4.65 -14.33 -14.23
CA PHE A 143 -5.93 -13.72 -13.88
C PHE A 143 -6.99 -14.08 -14.91
N GLY A 144 -8.24 -14.19 -14.47
CA GLY A 144 -9.32 -14.57 -15.36
C GLY A 144 -10.68 -13.98 -14.99
N ARG A 145 -11.48 -13.74 -16.03
CA ARG A 145 -12.91 -13.44 -16.00
C ARG A 145 -13.64 -14.47 -16.85
N THR A 146 -14.83 -14.87 -16.41
CA THR A 146 -15.63 -15.87 -17.10
C THR A 146 -17.12 -15.65 -16.88
N THR A 147 -17.92 -15.94 -17.91
CA THR A 147 -19.39 -16.02 -17.84
C THR A 147 -19.89 -17.41 -17.41
N GLY A 148 -18.99 -18.39 -17.27
CA GLY A 148 -19.25 -19.73 -16.78
C GLY A 148 -18.93 -19.92 -15.30
N GLN A 149 -19.03 -21.15 -14.81
CA GLN A 149 -18.62 -21.52 -13.45
C GLN A 149 -17.35 -22.38 -13.52
N PRO A 150 -16.16 -21.79 -13.36
CA PRO A 150 -14.92 -22.55 -13.39
C PRO A 150 -14.87 -23.47 -12.17
N ALA A 151 -14.19 -24.61 -12.30
CA ALA A 151 -13.91 -25.46 -11.16
C ALA A 151 -13.01 -24.69 -10.18
N LEU A 152 -13.56 -24.37 -9.02
CA LEU A 152 -12.83 -23.67 -7.97
C LEU A 152 -11.95 -24.65 -7.22
N ASP A 153 -10.85 -24.14 -6.66
CA ASP A 153 -10.20 -24.93 -5.64
C ASP A 153 -11.15 -25.06 -4.43
N SER A 154 -11.48 -26.31 -4.09
CA SER A 154 -12.53 -26.66 -3.11
C SER A 154 -11.97 -26.93 -1.72
N GLY A 155 -10.73 -26.52 -1.47
CA GLY A 155 -10.27 -26.28 -0.10
C GLY A 155 -11.19 -25.21 0.50
N MET A 156 -12.17 -25.63 1.32
CA MET A 156 -13.14 -24.74 1.91
C MET A 156 -12.42 -23.57 2.60
N LEU A 157 -12.64 -22.36 2.10
CA LEU A 157 -13.00 -21.27 3.00
C LEU A 157 -14.36 -21.66 3.59
N PRO A 158 -14.52 -21.85 4.90
CA PRO A 158 -15.78 -21.46 5.46
C PRO A 158 -15.89 -19.93 5.25
N LEU A 159 -17.08 -19.45 4.89
CA LEU A 159 -17.49 -18.15 5.39
C LEU A 159 -17.54 -18.29 6.92
N VAL A 160 -16.38 -18.18 7.57
CA VAL A 160 -16.30 -17.91 8.99
C VAL A 160 -16.49 -16.40 9.07
N SER A 161 -17.38 -15.95 9.95
CA SER A 161 -17.19 -14.69 10.65
C SER A 161 -15.69 -14.52 10.96
N PRO A 162 -15.13 -13.29 10.94
CA PRO A 162 -13.69 -13.08 11.14
C PRO A 162 -13.21 -14.02 12.24
N PRO A 163 -12.20 -14.88 11.96
CA PRO A 163 -11.81 -15.88 12.93
C PRO A 163 -11.52 -15.15 14.24
N ALA A 164 -12.13 -15.62 15.33
CA ALA A 164 -11.69 -15.22 16.65
C ALA A 164 -10.17 -15.43 16.70
N LEU A 165 -9.43 -14.47 17.27
CA LEU A 165 -8.00 -14.63 17.53
C LEU A 165 -7.73 -16.03 18.09
N ASP A 166 -6.97 -16.84 17.36
CA ASP A 166 -6.45 -18.10 17.86
C ASP A 166 -5.31 -17.77 18.84
N LEU A 167 -5.58 -17.97 20.15
CA LEU A 167 -4.69 -17.64 21.26
C LEU A 167 -3.90 -18.88 21.77
N ASP A 168 -3.96 -20.04 21.10
CA ASP A 168 -3.29 -21.25 21.62
C ASP A 168 -1.86 -21.42 21.07
N VAL A 169 -0.90 -20.96 21.87
CA VAL A 169 0.55 -20.90 21.60
C VAL A 169 1.23 -22.28 21.48
N GLN A 170 0.54 -23.41 21.73
CA GLN A 170 1.23 -24.70 21.93
C GLN A 170 1.45 -25.62 20.71
N THR A 171 1.04 -25.30 19.48
CA THR A 171 1.04 -26.33 18.39
C THR A 171 1.92 -26.09 17.16
N ARG A 172 2.96 -25.24 17.19
CA ARG A 172 3.87 -25.07 16.03
C ARG A 172 5.32 -25.43 16.31
N ALA A 173 5.69 -26.66 15.96
CA ALA A 173 7.04 -27.24 16.06
C ALA A 173 7.94 -27.04 14.81
N GLU A 174 7.61 -26.11 13.91
CA GLU A 174 8.30 -25.96 12.60
C GLU A 174 9.21 -24.72 12.46
N TRP A 175 9.46 -23.96 13.54
CA TRP A 175 10.18 -22.67 13.48
C TRP A 175 11.59 -22.69 14.12
N LEU A 176 12.36 -23.77 13.86
CA LEU A 176 13.65 -24.05 14.51
C LEU A 176 14.86 -24.05 13.54
N ALA A 177 14.85 -23.27 12.45
CA ALA A 177 16.01 -23.19 11.55
C ALA A 177 16.85 -21.90 11.77
N GLU A 178 18.17 -22.08 11.75
CA GLU A 178 19.23 -21.33 12.43
C GLU A 178 19.67 -20.00 11.75
N GLU A 179 18.76 -19.15 11.28
CA GLU A 179 19.09 -17.78 10.78
C GLU A 179 18.36 -16.63 11.51
N PHE A 180 17.58 -16.94 12.55
CA PHE A 180 16.91 -15.97 13.43
C PHE A 180 17.60 -15.92 14.80
N ASP A 181 18.37 -14.86 15.09
CA ASP A 181 19.01 -14.64 16.41
C ASP A 181 18.23 -13.65 17.29
N GLY A 182 16.91 -13.83 17.42
CA GLY A 182 16.05 -12.83 18.08
C GLY A 182 14.60 -13.25 18.35
N ALA A 183 14.31 -14.54 18.58
CA ALA A 183 12.93 -14.93 18.90
C ALA A 183 12.55 -14.57 20.36
N LEU A 184 11.73 -13.53 20.56
CA LEU A 184 10.90 -13.42 21.77
C LEU A 184 9.41 -13.36 21.41
N ARG A 185 8.82 -14.57 21.37
CA ARG A 185 7.38 -14.81 21.22
C ARG A 185 6.62 -14.38 22.48
N GLY A 186 5.51 -13.66 22.28
CA GLY A 186 4.78 -12.89 23.28
C GLY A 186 4.02 -13.64 24.38
N SER A 187 3.45 -12.84 25.28
CA SER A 187 2.30 -13.06 26.18
C SER A 187 2.27 -11.85 27.14
N TRP A 188 1.17 -11.34 27.69
CA TRP A 188 0.10 -11.91 28.53
C TRP A 188 -1.01 -10.84 28.61
N ALA A 189 -2.22 -11.17 29.05
CA ALA A 189 -3.41 -10.28 29.08
C ALA A 189 -3.32 -9.04 30.02
N ASP A 190 -2.11 -8.65 30.43
CA ASP A 190 -1.84 -7.75 31.56
C ASP A 190 -0.85 -6.60 31.26
N GLY A 191 -0.50 -6.33 29.99
CA GLY A 191 0.20 -5.11 29.57
C GLY A 191 1.68 -5.05 29.99
N ARG A 192 2.59 -5.64 29.20
CA ARG A 192 4.02 -5.70 29.54
C ARG A 192 4.93 -5.04 28.51
N THR A 193 6.11 -4.62 28.99
CA THR A 193 7.23 -4.17 28.16
C THR A 193 7.97 -5.36 27.55
N ILE A 194 8.07 -5.41 26.22
CA ILE A 194 8.93 -6.31 25.45
C ILE A 194 10.13 -5.54 24.93
N LEU A 195 11.32 -6.13 25.02
CA LEU A 195 12.57 -5.61 24.49
C LEU A 195 13.14 -6.66 23.54
N GLY A 196 13.42 -6.25 22.31
CA GLY A 196 14.10 -7.04 21.31
C GLY A 196 15.61 -7.01 21.48
N THR A 197 16.29 -7.49 20.45
CA THR A 197 17.71 -7.74 20.40
C THR A 197 18.41 -6.70 19.52
N THR A 198 19.61 -7.04 19.03
CA THR A 198 20.32 -6.23 18.02
C THR A 198 20.17 -6.82 16.61
N GLY A 199 19.35 -7.85 16.47
CA GLY A 199 19.01 -8.48 15.20
C GLY A 199 17.52 -8.39 14.96
N ALA A 200 17.08 -8.83 13.78
CA ALA A 200 15.67 -8.81 13.40
C ALA A 200 14.80 -9.66 14.36
N ASP A 201 13.78 -9.03 14.93
CA ASP A 201 12.84 -9.62 15.87
C ASP A 201 11.41 -9.66 15.30
N ASP A 202 10.62 -10.64 15.75
CA ASP A 202 9.17 -10.74 15.47
C ASP A 202 8.43 -10.69 16.81
N MET A 203 7.68 -9.61 17.03
CA MET A 203 6.89 -9.39 18.24
C MET A 203 5.41 -9.28 17.92
N ARG A 204 4.64 -10.26 18.39
CA ARG A 204 3.18 -10.19 18.39
C ARG A 204 2.65 -9.99 19.80
N LEU A 205 2.07 -8.83 20.03
CA LEU A 205 1.41 -8.44 21.27
C LEU A 205 -0.07 -8.86 21.25
N GLY A 206 -0.75 -8.68 22.37
CA GLY A 206 -1.99 -9.38 22.67
C GLY A 206 -3.19 -8.46 22.78
N THR A 207 -3.94 -8.66 23.86
CA THR A 207 -4.95 -7.71 24.32
C THR A 207 -4.38 -6.98 25.53
N GLY A 208 -4.49 -5.66 25.57
CA GLY A 208 -3.96 -4.86 26.66
C GLY A 208 -3.27 -3.60 26.14
N HIS A 209 -2.75 -2.78 27.05
CA HIS A 209 -1.90 -1.65 26.67
C HIS A 209 -0.45 -2.11 26.77
N ASP A 210 0.16 -2.44 25.65
CA ASP A 210 1.49 -3.05 25.58
C ASP A 210 2.59 -2.04 25.20
N LEU A 211 3.83 -2.33 25.56
CA LEU A 211 5.00 -1.55 25.16
C LEU A 211 6.02 -2.50 24.53
N ALA A 212 6.44 -2.25 23.29
CA ALA A 212 7.50 -3.03 22.63
C ALA A 212 8.61 -2.12 22.11
N ARG A 213 9.83 -2.63 22.12
CA ARG A 213 11.02 -2.00 21.52
C ARG A 213 11.76 -3.05 20.72
N GLY A 214 11.94 -2.85 19.43
CA GLY A 214 12.71 -3.67 18.50
C GLY A 214 14.19 -3.66 18.87
N GLY A 215 14.87 -2.56 18.61
CA GLY A 215 16.28 -2.40 18.96
C GLY A 215 17.09 -2.03 17.73
N ASP A 216 18.12 -2.80 17.41
CA ASP A 216 18.74 -2.73 16.08
C ASP A 216 18.22 -3.93 15.27
N GLY A 217 18.17 -3.83 13.95
CA GLY A 217 17.67 -4.89 13.09
C GLY A 217 16.41 -4.47 12.34
N ASN A 218 15.92 -5.32 11.43
CA ASN A 218 14.67 -5.07 10.73
C ASN A 218 13.56 -5.82 11.46
N ASP A 219 12.78 -5.13 12.26
CA ASP A 219 11.84 -5.73 13.20
C ASP A 219 10.41 -5.74 12.66
N TRP A 220 9.66 -6.78 13.01
CA TRP A 220 8.22 -6.83 12.78
C TRP A 220 7.49 -6.82 14.12
N MET A 221 6.59 -5.85 14.30
CA MET A 221 5.82 -5.71 15.54
C MET A 221 4.33 -5.49 15.27
N ALA A 222 3.48 -6.17 16.03
CA ALA A 222 2.04 -5.99 16.02
C ALA A 222 1.45 -5.83 17.43
N GLY A 223 0.82 -4.69 17.73
CA GLY A 223 0.21 -4.33 19.02
C GLY A 223 -1.04 -5.14 19.36
N GLY A 224 -1.92 -5.30 18.37
CA GLY A 224 -3.13 -6.10 18.56
C GLY A 224 -4.28 -5.23 19.06
N ALA A 225 -4.75 -5.42 20.29
CA ALA A 225 -5.86 -4.64 20.82
C ALA A 225 -5.48 -3.92 22.10
N GLY A 226 -5.75 -2.62 22.16
CA GLY A 226 -5.56 -1.76 23.30
C GLY A 226 -4.87 -0.45 22.91
N HIS A 227 -3.92 0.02 23.70
CA HIS A 227 -3.26 1.31 23.47
C HIS A 227 -1.79 1.01 23.59
N ASP A 228 -1.20 0.69 22.46
CA ASP A 228 0.10 0.08 22.38
C ASP A 228 1.15 1.14 22.08
N THR A 229 2.37 0.90 22.53
CA THR A 229 3.51 1.74 22.20
C THR A 229 4.60 0.88 21.59
N LEU A 230 4.90 1.08 20.31
CA LEU A 230 5.86 0.30 19.54
C LEU A 230 7.01 1.22 19.11
N TYR A 231 8.25 0.81 19.41
CA TYR A 231 9.46 1.48 18.95
C TYR A 231 10.26 0.51 18.07
N GLY A 232 10.46 0.81 16.79
CA GLY A 232 11.31 0.06 15.87
C GLY A 232 12.76 0.09 16.33
N GLY A 233 13.39 1.25 16.21
CA GLY A 233 14.76 1.48 16.62
C GLY A 233 15.63 1.77 15.41
N ALA A 234 16.63 0.97 15.13
CA ALA A 234 17.48 1.14 13.96
C ALA A 234 17.33 -0.05 13.01
N GLY A 235 17.07 0.23 11.73
CA GLY A 235 16.84 -0.77 10.69
C GLY A 235 15.54 -0.47 9.95
N HIS A 236 15.11 -1.38 9.09
CA HIS A 236 13.88 -1.22 8.31
C HIS A 236 12.74 -1.96 9.00
N ASP A 237 11.97 -1.24 9.81
CA ASP A 237 10.99 -1.81 10.71
C ASP A 237 9.58 -1.79 10.13
N ARG A 238 8.77 -2.75 10.56
CA ARG A 238 7.35 -2.83 10.25
C ARG A 238 6.52 -2.88 11.53
N LEU A 239 5.78 -1.81 11.79
CA LEU A 239 5.00 -1.64 13.01
C LEU A 239 3.50 -1.57 12.68
N ILE A 240 2.70 -2.34 13.42
CA ILE A 240 1.25 -2.40 13.28
C ILE A 240 0.61 -2.13 14.65
N GLY A 241 -0.15 -1.05 14.81
CA GLY A 241 -0.85 -0.71 16.06
C GLY A 241 -1.98 -1.68 16.34
N GLY A 242 -3.00 -1.64 15.50
CA GLY A 242 -4.13 -2.57 15.57
C GLY A 242 -5.40 -1.84 15.97
N ALA A 243 -5.86 -2.01 17.21
CA ALA A 243 -7.08 -1.37 17.66
C ALA A 243 -6.85 -0.57 18.93
N GLY A 244 -7.01 0.74 18.86
CA GLY A 244 -7.27 1.61 20.00
C GLY A 244 -6.63 2.98 19.85
N PHE A 245 -5.53 3.26 20.54
CA PHE A 245 -4.87 4.58 20.50
C PHE A 245 -3.38 4.31 20.66
N ASP A 246 -2.74 4.06 19.54
CA ASP A 246 -1.41 3.48 19.50
C ASP A 246 -0.36 4.56 19.21
N LEU A 247 0.85 4.34 19.74
CA LEU A 247 2.04 5.13 19.43
C LEU A 247 3.03 4.24 18.71
N LEU A 248 3.29 4.53 17.43
CA LEU A 248 4.28 3.84 16.63
C LEU A 248 5.43 4.81 16.33
N VAL A 249 6.66 4.37 16.57
CA VAL A 249 7.88 5.13 16.27
C VAL A 249 8.83 4.22 15.51
N GLY A 250 9.10 4.52 14.24
CA GLY A 250 10.02 3.77 13.37
C GLY A 250 11.45 3.87 13.89
N GLY A 251 12.09 5.01 13.67
CA GLY A 251 13.42 5.32 14.18
C GLY A 251 14.39 5.66 13.06
N ASP A 252 15.49 4.92 12.95
CA ASP A 252 16.46 5.07 11.86
C ASP A 252 16.23 3.99 10.81
N GLY A 253 16.05 4.35 9.56
CA GLY A 253 15.82 3.44 8.44
C GLY A 253 14.51 3.74 7.74
N ASN A 254 14.27 3.07 6.61
CA ASN A 254 13.02 3.19 5.87
C ASN A 254 11.98 2.27 6.51
N ASP A 255 11.05 2.83 7.26
CA ASP A 255 10.09 2.11 8.08
C ASP A 255 8.69 2.07 7.46
N THR A 256 7.89 1.07 7.85
CA THR A 256 6.47 0.97 7.51
C THR A 256 5.62 0.91 8.77
N LEU A 257 4.79 1.93 8.99
CA LEU A 257 3.93 2.06 10.16
C LEU A 257 2.45 2.06 9.73
N ASP A 258 1.63 1.25 10.39
CA ASP A 258 0.17 1.18 10.17
C ASP A 258 -0.59 1.23 11.51
N GLY A 259 -1.36 2.30 11.74
CA GLY A 259 -2.16 2.47 12.96
C GLY A 259 -3.41 1.58 13.00
N HIS A 260 -3.94 1.21 11.83
CA HIS A 260 -5.20 0.50 11.65
C HIS A 260 -6.44 1.23 12.18
N ARG A 261 -6.87 0.98 13.42
CA ARG A 261 -8.12 1.53 13.98
C ARG A 261 -7.79 2.28 15.24
N GLY A 262 -8.25 3.52 15.33
CA GLY A 262 -7.94 4.33 16.49
C GLY A 262 -7.63 5.75 16.11
N ASN A 263 -7.36 6.57 17.13
CA ASN A 263 -6.71 7.86 16.91
C ASN A 263 -5.24 7.69 17.29
N ASP A 264 -4.43 7.34 16.31
CA ASP A 264 -3.08 6.85 16.50
C ASP A 264 -2.05 7.95 16.29
N ARG A 265 -0.84 7.73 16.81
CA ARG A 265 0.31 8.61 16.60
C ARG A 265 1.44 7.82 15.97
N LEU A 266 1.82 8.19 14.74
CA LEU A 266 2.88 7.55 13.98
C LEU A 266 4.03 8.55 13.77
N VAL A 267 5.26 8.09 14.00
CA VAL A 267 6.49 8.86 13.77
C VAL A 267 7.45 7.98 12.98
N GLY A 268 7.79 8.35 11.75
CA GLY A 268 8.74 7.64 10.89
C GLY A 268 10.15 7.73 11.47
N GLY A 269 10.77 8.90 11.36
CA GLY A 269 12.08 9.18 11.96
C GLY A 269 13.07 9.64 10.90
N ASN A 270 14.19 8.92 10.75
CA ASN A 270 15.16 9.16 9.70
C ASN A 270 15.03 8.05 8.65
N GLY A 271 14.92 8.37 7.38
CA GLY A 271 14.77 7.37 6.31
C GLY A 271 13.53 7.70 5.48
N HIS A 272 13.30 6.92 4.42
CA HIS A 272 12.13 7.08 3.56
C HIS A 272 10.98 6.23 4.10
N ASP A 273 10.06 6.85 4.83
CA ASP A 273 9.07 6.12 5.63
C ASP A 273 7.70 6.05 4.95
N LEU A 274 6.97 4.97 5.22
CA LEU A 274 5.55 4.82 4.86
C LEU A 274 4.69 4.78 6.13
N LEU A 275 3.86 5.80 6.33
CA LEU A 275 2.95 5.90 7.46
C LEU A 275 1.50 5.85 6.98
N ARG A 276 0.71 4.95 7.59
CA ARG A 276 -0.73 4.82 7.38
C ARG A 276 -1.46 5.01 8.71
N GLY A 277 -2.24 6.09 8.85
CA GLY A 277 -3.04 6.35 10.05
C GLY A 277 -4.12 5.28 10.20
N GLY A 278 -4.92 5.12 9.14
CA GLY A 278 -6.00 4.14 9.13
C GLY A 278 -7.32 4.83 9.44
N ALA A 279 -8.11 4.29 10.37
CA ALA A 279 -9.41 4.82 10.69
C ALA A 279 -9.43 5.52 12.04
N GLY A 280 -9.78 6.81 12.04
CA GLY A 280 -9.88 7.66 13.21
C GLY A 280 -9.11 8.95 12.98
N ASN A 281 -8.86 9.73 14.03
CA ASN A 281 -8.19 11.03 13.89
C ASN A 281 -6.71 10.89 14.27
N ASP A 282 -5.87 10.74 13.27
CA ASP A 282 -4.48 10.32 13.45
C ASP A 282 -3.50 11.50 13.45
N ALA A 283 -2.32 11.26 14.00
CA ALA A 283 -1.20 12.21 14.00
C ALA A 283 0.05 11.55 13.41
N LEU A 284 0.39 11.89 12.16
CA LEU A 284 1.52 11.33 11.41
C LEU A 284 2.65 12.35 11.29
N ASN A 285 3.89 11.89 11.45
CA ASN A 285 5.10 12.68 11.25
C ASN A 285 6.14 11.83 10.52
N GLY A 286 6.49 12.18 9.28
CA GLY A 286 7.49 11.46 8.47
C GLY A 286 8.88 11.61 9.08
N GLY A 287 9.34 12.86 9.22
CA GLY A 287 10.61 13.16 9.84
C GLY A 287 11.63 13.64 8.82
N ALA A 288 12.69 12.87 8.59
CA ALA A 288 13.72 13.21 7.61
C ALA A 288 13.80 12.12 6.56
N GLY A 289 13.58 12.46 5.29
CA GLY A 289 13.58 11.51 4.21
C GLY A 289 12.64 11.91 3.09
N HIS A 290 12.00 10.94 2.45
CA HIS A 290 11.05 11.19 1.37
C HIS A 290 9.89 10.29 1.73
N ASP A 291 8.96 10.86 2.48
CA ASP A 291 8.03 10.09 3.26
C ASP A 291 6.68 10.06 2.57
N THR A 292 5.99 8.94 2.70
CA THR A 292 4.62 8.77 2.24
C THR A 292 3.72 8.66 3.45
N LEU A 293 2.89 9.67 3.67
CA LEU A 293 1.93 9.71 4.76
C LEU A 293 0.52 9.61 4.19
N LEU A 294 -0.26 8.67 4.70
CA LEU A 294 -1.66 8.44 4.35
C LEU A 294 -2.50 8.52 5.63
N GLY A 295 -3.35 9.54 5.76
CA GLY A 295 -4.24 9.71 6.91
C GLY A 295 -5.32 8.64 6.93
N GLY A 296 -6.22 8.70 5.96
CA GLY A 296 -7.34 7.76 5.83
C GLY A 296 -8.67 8.45 6.14
N PRO A 297 -9.70 7.73 6.58
CA PRO A 297 -10.91 8.36 7.12
C PRO A 297 -10.65 8.92 8.52
N GLY A 298 -10.82 10.23 8.70
CA GLY A 298 -10.37 10.86 9.93
C GLY A 298 -10.41 12.38 9.93
N HIS A 299 -9.85 12.98 10.98
CA HIS A 299 -9.48 14.38 11.01
C HIS A 299 -8.02 14.42 11.40
N ASP A 300 -7.17 14.27 10.39
CA ASP A 300 -5.80 13.86 10.55
C ASP A 300 -4.86 15.05 10.60
N ARG A 301 -3.74 14.87 11.30
CA ARG A 301 -2.65 15.86 11.36
C ARG A 301 -1.39 15.23 10.85
N MET A 302 -0.87 15.76 9.76
CA MET A 302 0.25 15.19 9.03
C MET A 302 1.37 16.21 8.90
N THR A 303 2.61 15.76 9.08
CA THR A 303 3.81 16.55 8.82
C THR A 303 4.81 15.68 8.07
N GLY A 304 5.18 16.05 6.85
CA GLY A 304 6.18 15.34 6.05
C GLY A 304 7.55 15.45 6.71
N GLY A 305 8.04 16.69 6.83
CA GLY A 305 9.27 16.99 7.53
C GLY A 305 10.33 17.51 6.56
N ALA A 306 11.43 16.79 6.37
CA ALA A 306 12.49 17.19 5.47
C ALA A 306 12.63 16.21 4.30
N GLY A 307 12.51 16.71 3.08
CA GLY A 307 12.76 16.06 1.80
C GLY A 307 11.53 16.17 0.89
N PHE A 308 11.34 15.23 -0.04
CA PHE A 308 10.24 15.25 -1.00
C PHE A 308 9.14 14.32 -0.50
N ASP A 309 8.16 14.89 0.19
CA ASP A 309 7.15 14.13 0.89
C ASP A 309 5.84 14.06 0.09
N TYR A 310 5.12 12.96 0.24
CA TYR A 310 3.78 12.74 -0.28
C TYR A 310 2.81 12.62 0.88
N LEU A 311 1.85 13.54 0.97
CA LEU A 311 0.84 13.56 2.02
C LEU A 311 -0.55 13.47 1.38
N ASN A 312 -1.34 12.49 1.83
CA ASN A 312 -2.75 12.36 1.49
C ASN A 312 -3.60 12.26 2.75
N GLY A 313 -4.42 13.28 3.02
CA GLY A 313 -5.30 13.34 4.19
C GLY A 313 -6.36 12.25 4.15
N GLY A 314 -7.03 12.11 3.01
CA GLY A 314 -8.02 11.07 2.79
C GLY A 314 -9.42 11.65 2.90
N ALA A 315 -10.16 11.32 3.95
CA ALA A 315 -11.51 11.85 4.13
C ALA A 315 -11.67 12.50 5.50
N GLY A 316 -12.03 13.78 5.53
CA GLY A 316 -12.53 14.50 6.68
C GLY A 316 -12.07 15.95 6.75
N PHE A 317 -11.37 16.34 7.81
CA PHE A 317 -10.95 17.74 8.01
C PHE A 317 -9.50 17.71 8.47
N ASP A 318 -8.62 17.65 7.48
CA ASP A 318 -7.24 17.29 7.67
C ASP A 318 -6.35 18.53 7.72
N THR A 319 -5.21 18.39 8.38
CA THR A 319 -4.17 19.41 8.41
C THR A 319 -2.85 18.79 7.95
N LEU A 320 -2.41 19.18 6.76
CA LEU A 320 -1.19 18.68 6.14
C LEU A 320 -0.12 19.76 6.13
N ARG A 321 1.10 19.38 6.49
CA ARG A 321 2.30 20.24 6.42
C ARG A 321 3.39 19.48 5.66
N GLY A 322 3.80 19.96 4.49
CA GLY A 322 4.88 19.35 3.71
C GLY A 322 6.19 19.46 4.48
N GLY A 323 6.68 20.68 4.66
CA GLY A 323 7.87 20.96 5.45
C GLY A 323 8.96 21.55 4.57
N ALA A 324 10.10 20.88 4.47
CA ALA A 324 11.23 21.35 3.70
C ALA A 324 11.49 20.42 2.51
N GLY A 325 11.30 20.92 1.30
CA GLY A 325 11.55 20.22 0.05
C GLY A 325 10.44 20.50 -0.94
N ASN A 326 10.28 19.66 -1.95
CA ASN A 326 9.22 19.81 -2.95
C ASN A 326 8.16 18.75 -2.67
N ASP A 327 7.14 19.14 -1.93
CA ASP A 327 6.17 18.20 -1.38
C ASP A 327 4.93 18.09 -2.28
N THR A 328 4.21 16.98 -2.17
CA THR A 328 2.90 16.80 -2.79
C THR A 328 1.84 16.63 -1.72
N LEU A 329 0.88 17.55 -1.67
CA LEU A 329 -0.17 17.57 -0.66
C LEU A 329 -1.54 17.37 -1.32
N ILE A 330 -2.28 16.38 -0.82
CA ILE A 330 -3.65 16.08 -1.22
C ILE A 330 -4.50 16.10 0.04
N GLY A 331 -5.37 17.10 0.21
CA GLY A 331 -6.31 17.13 1.34
C GLY A 331 -7.23 15.91 1.29
N GLY A 332 -7.93 15.76 0.16
CA GLY A 332 -8.84 14.66 -0.08
C GLY A 332 -10.27 15.15 0.04
N VAL A 333 -11.20 14.29 0.45
CA VAL A 333 -12.59 14.71 0.67
C VAL A 333 -12.67 15.46 1.99
N GLY A 334 -12.90 16.77 1.97
CA GLY A 334 -12.87 17.50 3.21
C GLY A 334 -12.96 19.01 3.10
N ASN A 335 -12.63 19.69 4.20
CA ASN A 335 -12.27 21.10 4.14
C ASN A 335 -10.93 21.19 4.85
N ASP A 336 -9.86 21.11 4.09
CA ASP A 336 -8.54 20.81 4.62
C ASP A 336 -7.68 22.06 4.74
N LEU A 337 -6.70 21.99 5.64
CA LEU A 337 -5.67 23.01 5.79
C LEU A 337 -4.34 22.46 5.30
N LEU A 338 -3.83 23.05 4.22
CA LEU A 338 -2.58 22.66 3.58
C LEU A 338 -1.52 23.74 3.81
N VAL A 339 -0.31 23.31 4.17
CA VAL A 339 0.87 24.17 4.33
C VAL A 339 2.01 23.50 3.59
N GLY A 340 2.50 24.11 2.52
CA GLY A 340 3.59 23.53 1.72
C GLY A 340 4.91 23.57 2.48
N GLY A 341 5.27 24.76 2.96
CA GLY A 341 6.53 25.03 3.61
C GLY A 341 7.55 25.64 2.65
N SER A 342 8.77 25.09 2.60
CA SER A 342 9.85 25.63 1.79
C SER A 342 10.19 24.71 0.64
N GLY A 343 10.29 25.26 -0.56
CA GLY A 343 10.60 24.54 -1.78
C GLY A 343 9.46 24.74 -2.76
N ARG A 344 9.37 23.90 -3.80
CA ARG A 344 8.28 23.96 -4.76
C ARG A 344 7.27 22.88 -4.45
N ASP A 345 6.19 23.26 -3.83
CA ASP A 345 5.16 22.33 -3.40
C ASP A 345 4.07 22.19 -4.45
N THR A 346 3.43 21.03 -4.50
CA THR A 346 2.33 20.72 -5.41
C THR A 346 1.09 20.38 -4.60
N PHE A 347 0.05 21.18 -4.73
CA PHE A 347 -1.24 20.96 -4.08
C PHE A 347 -2.22 20.37 -5.10
N VAL A 348 -2.78 19.21 -4.80
CA VAL A 348 -3.63 18.45 -5.72
C VAL A 348 -5.10 18.52 -5.32
N PHE A 349 -5.95 18.92 -6.26
CA PHE A 349 -7.39 19.07 -6.08
C PHE A 349 -8.15 18.28 -7.13
N ARG A 350 -9.16 17.53 -6.70
CA ARG A 350 -10.08 16.81 -7.59
C ARG A 350 -11.53 17.09 -7.21
N ASP A 351 -12.44 16.71 -8.09
CA ASP A 351 -13.88 16.82 -7.87
C ASP A 351 -14.30 16.10 -6.57
N GLY A 352 -15.06 16.80 -5.74
CA GLY A 352 -15.53 16.34 -4.43
C GLY A 352 -14.52 16.47 -3.29
N HIS A 353 -13.40 17.19 -3.50
CA HIS A 353 -12.44 17.47 -2.43
C HIS A 353 -12.92 18.52 -1.42
N GLY A 354 -13.98 19.27 -1.73
CA GLY A 354 -14.56 20.25 -0.83
C GLY A 354 -13.80 21.58 -0.80
N ALA A 355 -13.80 22.25 0.36
CA ALA A 355 -13.36 23.65 0.49
C ALA A 355 -12.07 23.81 1.29
N ASP A 356 -10.95 23.73 0.58
CA ASP A 356 -9.60 23.70 1.13
C ASP A 356 -8.96 25.08 1.26
N ARG A 357 -7.95 25.17 2.14
CA ARG A 357 -7.16 26.37 2.39
C ARG A 357 -5.67 26.05 2.34
N ILE A 358 -4.95 26.77 1.48
CA ILE A 358 -3.48 26.78 1.43
C ILE A 358 -2.98 28.01 2.18
N ALA A 359 -2.23 27.81 3.27
CA ALA A 359 -1.89 28.88 4.20
C ALA A 359 -0.66 29.71 3.82
N ASP A 360 0.20 29.18 2.95
CA ASP A 360 1.53 29.73 2.66
C ASP A 360 1.92 29.66 1.19
N TYR A 361 0.95 29.67 0.28
CA TYR A 361 1.17 29.58 -1.16
C TYR A 361 2.16 30.64 -1.68
N GLN A 362 3.13 30.20 -2.47
CA GLN A 362 4.21 31.01 -3.03
C GLN A 362 4.11 31.08 -4.57
N PRO A 363 3.65 32.21 -5.14
CA PRO A 363 3.56 32.38 -6.60
C PRO A 363 4.88 32.21 -7.32
N GLY A 364 4.85 31.55 -8.48
CA GLY A 364 6.00 31.22 -9.31
C GLY A 364 6.94 30.18 -8.71
N ILE A 365 6.62 29.67 -7.52
CA ILE A 365 7.34 28.60 -6.85
C ILE A 365 6.42 27.39 -6.79
N ASP A 366 5.29 27.48 -6.09
CA ASP A 366 4.35 26.38 -5.87
C ASP A 366 3.48 26.08 -7.09
N ARG A 367 2.77 24.94 -7.05
CA ARG A 367 1.91 24.46 -8.12
C ARG A 367 0.55 24.05 -7.61
N LEU A 368 -0.47 24.36 -8.41
CA LEU A 368 -1.83 23.89 -8.22
C LEU A 368 -2.14 22.87 -9.31
N LEU A 369 -2.38 21.63 -8.93
CA LEU A 369 -2.73 20.55 -9.82
C LEU A 369 -4.22 20.26 -9.68
N ILE A 370 -5.02 20.61 -10.67
CA ILE A 370 -6.48 20.61 -10.57
C ILE A 370 -7.07 19.70 -11.63
N ASP A 371 -7.96 18.80 -11.24
CA ASP A 371 -8.66 17.89 -12.16
C ASP A 371 -9.41 18.65 -13.27
N GLU A 372 -9.27 18.21 -14.52
CA GLU A 372 -10.00 18.78 -15.66
C GLU A 372 -11.53 18.78 -15.44
N ALA A 373 -12.06 17.84 -14.66
CA ALA A 373 -13.49 17.76 -14.34
C ALA A 373 -14.00 18.97 -13.54
N LEU A 374 -13.16 19.56 -12.67
CA LEU A 374 -13.46 20.80 -11.94
C LEU A 374 -13.40 22.04 -12.84
N MET A 375 -12.84 21.90 -14.04
CA MET A 375 -12.64 22.98 -15.00
C MET A 375 -13.27 22.67 -16.37
N PRO A 376 -14.61 22.56 -16.49
CA PRO A 376 -15.27 22.33 -17.77
C PRO A 376 -15.18 23.59 -18.66
N GLY A 377 -14.02 23.82 -19.30
CA GLY A 377 -13.74 25.01 -20.11
C GLY A 377 -12.26 25.14 -20.52
N SER A 378 -11.91 26.25 -21.16
CA SER A 378 -10.49 26.60 -21.43
C SER A 378 -9.94 27.51 -20.33
N VAL A 379 -8.66 27.34 -19.98
CA VAL A 379 -7.93 28.16 -18.97
C VAL A 379 -8.13 29.67 -19.18
N ALA A 380 -8.19 30.13 -20.43
CA ALA A 380 -8.37 31.54 -20.78
C ALA A 380 -9.78 32.10 -20.48
N GLY A 381 -10.81 31.27 -20.35
CA GLY A 381 -12.17 31.68 -19.98
C GLY A 381 -12.44 31.63 -18.47
N LEU A 382 -11.50 31.12 -17.67
CA LEU A 382 -11.63 30.81 -16.25
C LEU A 382 -11.18 31.95 -15.33
N LEU A 383 -10.31 32.87 -15.79
CA LEU A 383 -9.80 33.99 -14.99
C LEU A 383 -10.88 34.94 -14.47
N ASP A 384 -11.95 35.18 -15.24
CA ASP A 384 -12.94 36.21 -14.89
C ASP A 384 -14.07 35.72 -13.97
N ASN A 385 -14.27 34.40 -13.83
CA ASN A 385 -15.45 33.85 -13.15
C ASN A 385 -15.16 32.84 -12.03
N VAL A 386 -13.95 32.29 -11.94
CA VAL A 386 -13.58 31.27 -10.94
C VAL A 386 -12.71 31.85 -9.83
N ILE A 387 -11.76 32.73 -10.18
CA ILE A 387 -10.87 33.36 -9.22
C ILE A 387 -11.50 34.66 -8.71
N ARG A 388 -11.62 34.76 -7.38
CA ARG A 388 -12.03 35.97 -6.68
C ARG A 388 -10.91 36.46 -5.78
N GLU A 389 -10.42 37.66 -6.05
CA GLU A 389 -9.48 38.34 -5.19
C GLU A 389 -10.17 38.83 -3.92
N THR A 390 -9.48 38.72 -2.79
CA THR A 390 -9.95 39.14 -1.47
C THR A 390 -8.85 39.90 -0.74
N ASP A 391 -9.20 40.62 0.33
CA ASP A 391 -8.23 41.34 1.16
C ASP A 391 -7.17 40.42 1.82
N THR A 392 -7.42 39.10 1.83
CA THR A 392 -6.58 38.09 2.49
C THR A 392 -5.89 37.13 1.52
N GLY A 393 -6.20 37.19 0.22
CA GLY A 393 -5.65 36.30 -0.80
C GLY A 393 -6.65 35.99 -1.90
N LEU A 394 -6.58 34.79 -2.48
CA LEU A 394 -7.42 34.36 -3.60
C LEU A 394 -8.38 33.26 -3.20
N VAL A 395 -9.53 33.22 -3.87
CA VAL A 395 -10.49 32.14 -3.75
C VAL A 395 -10.83 31.63 -5.14
N LEU A 396 -10.64 30.34 -5.39
CA LEU A 396 -11.06 29.66 -6.61
C LEU A 396 -12.32 28.85 -6.30
N GLU A 397 -13.45 29.13 -6.94
CA GLU A 397 -14.73 28.43 -6.72
C GLU A 397 -15.14 27.65 -7.99
N PHE A 398 -15.25 26.32 -7.89
CA PHE A 398 -15.38 25.42 -9.06
C PHE A 398 -16.81 24.93 -9.34
N GLY A 399 -17.77 25.28 -8.48
CA GLY A 399 -19.13 24.72 -8.52
C GLY A 399 -19.30 23.57 -7.52
N ASP A 400 -20.54 23.17 -7.27
CA ASP A 400 -20.93 22.07 -6.35
C ASP A 400 -20.44 22.14 -4.88
N GLY A 401 -19.75 23.22 -4.50
CA GLY A 401 -19.25 23.47 -3.15
C GLY A 401 -17.73 23.45 -3.03
N ASP A 402 -17.04 22.99 -4.08
CA ASP A 402 -15.59 22.85 -4.10
C ASP A 402 -14.90 24.21 -4.28
N ARG A 403 -13.86 24.43 -3.46
CA ARG A 403 -13.19 25.72 -3.37
C ARG A 403 -11.75 25.58 -2.90
N ILE A 404 -10.86 26.37 -3.47
CA ILE A 404 -9.49 26.55 -2.96
C ILE A 404 -9.33 27.98 -2.47
N THR A 405 -8.89 28.14 -1.22
CA THR A 405 -8.50 29.45 -0.67
C THR A 405 -6.99 29.53 -0.56
N LEU A 406 -6.37 30.48 -1.26
CA LEU A 406 -4.94 30.77 -1.17
C LEU A 406 -4.76 31.98 -0.24
N ASP A 407 -4.11 31.78 0.90
CA ASP A 407 -3.75 32.89 1.77
C ASP A 407 -2.54 33.65 1.23
N GLY A 408 -2.65 34.97 1.16
CA GLY A 408 -1.54 35.83 0.76
C GLY A 408 -2.03 37.22 0.37
N ARG A 409 -1.72 38.24 1.18
CA ARG A 409 -2.16 39.60 0.87
C ARG A 409 -1.54 40.09 -0.43
N GLY A 410 -2.38 40.55 -1.35
CA GLY A 410 -1.95 41.10 -2.63
C GLY A 410 -1.68 40.07 -3.71
N LEU A 411 -2.01 38.80 -3.49
CA LEU A 411 -2.07 37.80 -4.56
C LEU A 411 -3.13 38.19 -5.59
N THR A 412 -2.79 38.11 -6.86
CA THR A 412 -3.67 38.39 -8.00
C THR A 412 -3.87 37.15 -8.88
N ALA A 413 -4.92 37.14 -9.69
CA ALA A 413 -5.16 36.03 -10.62
C ALA A 413 -3.99 35.84 -11.62
N GLU A 414 -3.30 36.91 -12.01
CA GLU A 414 -2.13 36.86 -12.89
C GLU A 414 -0.94 36.16 -12.22
N ASP A 415 -0.79 36.27 -10.90
CA ASP A 415 0.33 35.66 -10.16
C ASP A 415 0.27 34.13 -10.16
N ILE A 416 -0.92 33.54 -10.29
CA ILE A 416 -1.13 32.09 -10.12
C ILE A 416 -1.38 31.35 -11.43
N ILE A 417 -1.58 32.07 -12.54
CA ILE A 417 -2.07 31.45 -13.78
C ILE A 417 -1.08 30.43 -14.36
N ASP A 418 0.21 30.71 -14.26
CA ASP A 418 1.29 29.85 -14.77
C ASP A 418 1.61 28.69 -13.82
N ASP A 419 1.07 28.73 -12.61
CA ASP A 419 1.26 27.71 -11.57
C ASP A 419 0.11 26.68 -11.56
N ILE A 420 -0.96 26.92 -12.32
CA ILE A 420 -2.11 26.02 -12.46
C ILE A 420 -1.84 25.03 -13.60
N PHE A 421 -1.94 23.74 -13.27
CA PHE A 421 -1.83 22.62 -14.20
C PHE A 421 -3.08 21.76 -14.10
N LEU A 422 -3.55 21.26 -15.25
CA LEU A 422 -4.69 20.36 -15.33
C LEU A 422 -4.23 18.90 -15.41
N ILE A 423 -4.97 18.01 -14.77
CA ILE A 423 -4.71 16.55 -14.75
C ILE A 423 -5.94 15.70 -15.03
#